data_AF-A0A954NMJ4-F1
#
_entry.id   AF-A0A954NMJ4-F1
#
_cell.length_a   1.000
_cell.length_b   1.000
_cell.length_c   1.000
_cell.angle_alpha   90.00
_cell.angle_beta   90.00
_cell.angle_gamma   90.00
#
_symmetry.space_group_name_H-M   'P 1'
#
loop_
_entity.id
_entity.type
_entity.pdbx_description
1 polymer ?
#
loop_
_entity_poly.entity_id
_entity_poly.type
_entity_poly.pdbx_seq_one_letter_code
_entity_poly.pdbx_strand_id
1 'polypeptide(L)' 'MRQIKSLLRDTWFMWCFFAAFSIFLAVTQSWIFYLALALLPFSMAYFAFMRYDDQGNYRADL' A
#
# COMPACT_ATOMS: atom_id res chain seq x y z
N MET A 1 -10.76 -6.79 9.05
CA MET A 1 -9.91 -6.02 8.13
C MET A 1 -10.62 -5.80 6.79
N ARG A 2 -11.79 -5.14 6.79
CA ARG A 2 -12.53 -4.88 5.55
C ARG A 2 -11.93 -3.70 4.79
N GLN A 3 -11.38 -2.72 5.50
CA GLN A 3 -10.67 -1.55 4.98
C GLN A 3 -9.47 -1.94 4.10
N ILE A 4 -8.57 -2.79 4.62
CA ILE A 4 -7.37 -3.23 3.88
C ILE A 4 -7.78 -4.06 2.65
N LYS A 5 -8.83 -4.89 2.77
CA LYS A 5 -9.36 -5.66 1.64
C LYS A 5 -9.96 -4.76 0.55
N SER A 6 -10.72 -3.74 0.92
CA SER A 6 -11.26 -2.76 -0.03
C SER A 6 -10.16 -1.95 -0.69
N LEU A 7 -9.17 -1.49 0.08
CA LEU A 7 -7.99 -0.80 -0.46
C LEU A 7 -7.26 -1.68 -1.47
N LEU A 8 -6.96 -2.93 -1.12
CA LEU A 8 -6.30 -3.87 -2.03
C LEU A 8 -7.13 -4.14 -3.28
N ARG A 9 -8.44 -4.37 -3.15
CA ARG A 9 -9.31 -4.56 -4.32
C ARG A 9 -9.18 -3.40 -5.32
N ASP A 10 -9.15 -2.16 -4.82
CA ASP A 10 -9.20 -0.97 -5.65
C ASP A 10 -7.79 -0.53 -6.13
N THR A 11 -6.72 -0.88 -5.40
CA THR A 11 -5.36 -0.35 -5.64
C THR A 11 -4.24 -1.41 -5.70
N TRP A 12 -4.55 -2.71 -5.74
CA TRP A 12 -3.52 -3.78 -5.73
C TRP A 12 -2.43 -3.59 -6.78
N PHE A 13 -2.78 -3.14 -7.99
CA PHE A 13 -1.83 -2.92 -9.08
C PHE A 13 -0.77 -1.87 -8.71
N MET A 14 -1.16 -0.83 -7.97
CA MET A 14 -0.27 0.24 -7.53
C MET A 14 0.73 -0.29 -6.49
N TRP A 15 0.25 -1.12 -5.56
CA TRP A 15 1.12 -1.75 -4.55
C TRP A 15 2.08 -2.75 -5.17
N CYS A 16 1.62 -3.56 -6.14
CA CYS A 16 2.49 -4.45 -6.91
C CYS A 16 3.54 -3.66 -7.69
N PHE A 17 3.18 -2.55 -8.33
CA PHE A 17 4.12 -1.68 -9.03
C PHE A 17 5.16 -1.08 -8.08
N PHE A 18 4.75 -0.51 -6.94
CA PHE A 18 5.69 0.02 -5.94
C PHE A 18 6.62 -1.05 -5.39
N ALA A 19 6.10 -2.26 -5.13
CA ALA A 19 6.91 -3.37 -4.66
C ALA A 19 7.94 -3.79 -5.72
N ALA A 20 7.51 -4.01 -6.95
CA ALA A 20 8.39 -4.39 -8.05
C ALA A 20 9.47 -3.32 -8.34
N PHE A 21 9.08 -2.04 -8.33
CA PHE A 21 10.00 -0.93 -8.54
C PHE A 21 11.02 -0.79 -7.41
N SER A 22 10.59 -0.97 -6.15
CA SER A 22 11.50 -0.96 -5.00
C SER A 22 12.49 -2.12 -5.05
N ILE A 23 12.06 -3.31 -5.48
CA ILE A 23 12.96 -4.46 -5.70
C ILE A 23 13.96 -4.15 -6.82
N PHE A 24 13.49 -3.59 -7.93
CA PHE A 24 14.36 -3.20 -9.05
C PHE A 24 15.44 -2.21 -8.61
N LEU A 25 15.09 -1.17 -7.85
CA LEU A 25 16.05 -0.23 -7.30
C LEU A 25 16.97 -0.88 -6.26
N ALA A 26 16.45 -1.81 -5.46
CA ALA A 26 17.26 -2.51 -4.47
C ALA A 26 18.37 -3.35 -5.12
N VAL A 27 18.05 -4.02 -6.24
CA VAL A 27 18.98 -4.85 -7.00
C VAL A 27 19.95 -4.02 -7.83
N THR A 28 19.51 -2.90 -8.42
CA THR A 28 20.30 -2.11 -9.37
C THR A 28 21.08 -0.95 -8.75
N GLN A 29 20.62 -0.40 -7.62
CA GLN A 29 21.19 0.81 -7.00
C GLN A 29 21.75 0.53 -5.61
N SER A 30 20.93 0.09 -4.66
CA SER A 30 21.36 -0.14 -3.27
C SER A 30 20.33 -0.92 -2.45
N TRP A 31 20.79 -1.80 -1.58
CA TRP A 31 19.96 -2.56 -0.64
C TRP A 31 19.07 -1.68 0.25
N ILE A 32 19.38 -0.39 0.42
CA ILE A 32 18.59 0.53 1.25
C ILE A 32 17.12 0.63 0.78
N PHE A 33 16.84 0.38 -0.50
CA PHE A 33 15.49 0.38 -1.04
C PHE A 33 14.62 -0.79 -0.53
N TYR A 34 15.20 -1.83 0.08
CA TYR A 34 14.42 -2.85 0.80
C TYR A 34 13.69 -2.27 2.03
N LEU A 35 14.17 -1.17 2.61
CA LEU A 35 13.47 -0.47 3.69
C LEU A 35 12.11 0.08 3.21
N ALA A 36 12.02 0.53 1.95
CA ALA A 36 10.77 1.00 1.39
C ALA A 36 9.73 -0.13 1.31
N LEU A 37 10.15 -1.36 0.99
CA LEU A 37 9.28 -2.53 1.04
C LEU A 37 8.81 -2.85 2.46
N ALA A 38 9.71 -2.76 3.45
CA ALA A 38 9.37 -3.02 4.84
C ALA A 38 8.37 -1.99 5.41
N LEU A 39 8.41 -0.75 4.91
CA LEU A 39 7.52 0.34 5.32
C LEU A 39 6.20 0.39 4.53
N LEU A 40 6.13 -0.28 3.38
CA LEU A 40 4.95 -0.31 2.51
C LEU A 40 3.66 -0.76 3.23
N PRO A 41 3.65 -1.76 4.12
CA PRO A 41 2.44 -2.15 4.84
C PRO A 41 1.89 -1.06 5.76
N PHE A 42 2.75 -0.21 6.32
CA PHE A 42 2.32 0.90 7.18
C PHE A 42 1.59 1.98 6.39
N SER A 43 2.09 2.33 5.20
CA SER A 43 1.39 3.27 4.33
C SER A 43 0.08 2.67 3.81
N MET A 44 0.05 1.39 3.47
CA MET A 44 -1.20 0.68 3.13
C MET A 44 -2.23 0.75 4.26
N ALA A 45 -1.81 0.48 5.49
CA ALA A 45 -2.70 0.57 6.65
C ALA A 45 -3.23 2.00 6.83
N TYR A 46 -2.35 3.01 6.76
CA TYR A 46 -2.73 4.41 6.86
C TYR A 46 -3.81 4.79 5.83
N PHE A 47 -3.59 4.48 4.54
CA PHE A 47 -4.56 4.77 3.49
C PHE A 47 -5.85 3.97 3.63
N ALA A 48 -5.77 2.71 4.07
CA ALA A 48 -6.95 1.89 4.30
C ALA A 48 -7.86 2.50 5.38
N PHE A 49 -7.29 2.93 6.52
CA PHE A 49 -8.07 3.50 7.62
C PHE A 49 -8.56 4.92 7.35
N MET A 50 -7.79 5.72 6.60
CA MET A 50 -8.21 7.06 6.19
C MET A 50 -9.35 7.04 5.16
N ARG A 51 -9.32 6.10 4.21
CA ARG A 51 -10.24 6.12 3.06
C ARG A 51 -11.50 5.30 3.25
N TYR A 52 -11.43 4.23 4.04
CA TYR A 52 -12.54 3.30 4.20
C TYR A 52 -13.11 3.30 5.63
N ASP A 53 -14.41 3.07 5.75
CA ASP A 53 -15.11 2.85 7.01
C ASP A 53 -14.99 1.39 7.50
N ASP A 54 -15.60 1.05 8.64
CA ASP A 54 -15.54 -0.30 9.19
C ASP A 54 -16.22 -1.37 8.32
N GLN A 55 -17.09 -0.96 7.41
CA GLN A 55 -17.74 -1.84 6.44
C GLN A 55 -16.91 -2.02 5.16
N GLY A 56 -15.86 -1.21 4.96
CA GLY A 56 -15.03 -1.21 3.75
C GLY A 56 -15.61 -0.35 2.62
N ASN A 57 -16.55 0.54 2.91
CA ASN A 57 -17.05 1.55 1.97
C ASN A 57 -16.19 2.81 2.02
N TYR A 58 -16.26 3.64 0.99
CA TYR A 58 -15.63 4.95 1.02
C TYR A 58 -16.24 5.83 2.11
N ARG A 59 -15.40 6.49 2.91
CA ARG A 59 -15.88 7.55 3.81
C ARG A 59 -16.41 8.70 2.96
N ALA A 60 -17.63 9.15 3.26
CA ALA A 60 -18.33 10.18 2.51
C ALA A 60 -17.82 11.62 2.78
N ASP A 61 -16.91 11.80 3.75
CA ASP A 61 -16.37 13.10 4.17
C ASP A 61 -15.09 13.54 3.41
N LEU A 62 -14.95 13.18 2.14
CA LEU A 62 -13.86 13.67 1.27
C LEU A 62 -14.39 14.31 -0.01
#